data_AF-A0A4U1JPF1-F1
#
_entry.id   AF-A0A4U1JPF1-F1
#
_cell.length_a   1.000
_cell.length_b   1.000
_cell.length_c   1.000
_cell.angle_alpha   90.00
_cell.angle_beta   90.00
_cell.angle_gamma   90.00
#
_symmetry.space_group_name_H-M   'P 1'
#
loop_
_entity.id
_entity.type
_entity.pdbx_description
1 polymer ?
#
loop_
_entity_poly.entity_id
_entity_poly.type
_entity_poly.pdbx_seq_one_letter_code
_entity_poly.pdbx_strand_id
1 'polypeptide(L)'
;MSNAEKIYATSHVAMRSVAYRHLAISPVVAQAYLEHLGCPKLPNGRVDMADLWCRMWGIDRVPSDMITAMSAPLLSVDDVARMINVTPHTIRNAGNSRNPDWNLPIHVDIGPRIRRYLPLHITAWMNGRPVATWLEKRHGPKGPLGLSLRHERQKFLGQYDSTANACKSNEKYDEGSYPFGSGNNTGLRILPKNSETNRK
;
A
#
# COMPACT_ATOMS: atom_id res chain seq x y z
N MET A 1 -0.81 28.74 17.27
CA MET A 1 -1.09 27.39 17.83
C MET A 1 0.16 26.93 18.54
N SER A 2 0.11 26.77 19.86
CA SER A 2 1.26 26.35 20.66
C SER A 2 1.75 24.98 20.21
N ASN A 3 3.04 24.87 19.87
CA ASN A 3 3.76 23.60 19.75
C ASN A 3 3.81 22.94 21.13
N ALA A 4 2.68 22.44 21.62
CA ALA A 4 2.72 21.38 22.62
C ALA A 4 3.55 20.27 21.98
N GLU A 5 4.69 19.95 22.58
CA GLU A 5 5.57 18.90 22.10
C GLU A 5 4.73 17.63 21.95
N LYS A 6 4.37 17.30 20.71
CA LYS A 6 3.61 16.09 20.45
C LYS A 6 4.49 14.93 20.88
N ILE A 7 4.03 14.19 21.88
CA ILE A 7 4.69 12.97 22.31
C ILE A 7 4.49 11.96 21.18
N TYR A 8 5.57 11.65 20.47
CA TYR A 8 5.58 10.64 19.41
C TYR A 8 5.86 9.27 20.01
N ALA A 9 5.10 8.27 19.59
CA ALA A 9 5.41 6.89 19.94
C ALA A 9 6.62 6.42 19.14
N THR A 10 7.67 6.03 19.86
CA THR A 10 8.86 5.37 19.31
C THR A 10 8.73 3.85 19.31
N SER A 11 7.84 3.30 20.12
CA SER A 11 7.45 1.89 20.10
C SER A 11 5.95 1.72 20.41
N HIS A 12 5.32 0.73 19.77
CA HIS A 12 3.95 0.33 20.03
C HIS A 12 3.84 -1.20 19.96
N VAL A 13 4.16 -1.86 21.06
CA VAL A 13 4.19 -3.33 21.14
C VAL A 13 2.77 -3.88 21.19
N ALA A 14 2.44 -4.75 20.23
CA ALA A 14 1.16 -5.42 20.14
C ALA A 14 1.32 -6.93 19.89
N MET A 15 0.27 -7.70 20.13
CA MET A 15 0.22 -9.10 19.71
C MET A 15 0.22 -9.22 18.19
N ARG A 16 0.84 -10.25 17.63
CA ARG A 16 0.82 -10.50 16.17
C ARG A 16 -0.59 -10.55 15.57
N SER A 17 -1.59 -11.02 16.32
CA SER A 17 -2.99 -10.98 15.89
C SER A 17 -3.50 -9.56 15.60
N VAL A 18 -3.01 -8.55 16.33
CA VAL A 18 -3.32 -7.13 16.05
C VAL A 18 -2.70 -6.71 14.72
N ALA A 19 -1.44 -7.07 14.48
CA ALA A 19 -0.78 -6.80 13.19
C ALA A 19 -1.50 -7.50 12.03
N TYR A 20 -1.97 -8.72 12.22
CA TYR A 20 -2.71 -9.45 11.17
C TYR A 20 -4.04 -8.77 10.84
N ARG A 21 -4.78 -8.34 11.87
CA ARG A 21 -6.00 -7.55 11.69
C ARG A 21 -5.72 -6.21 11.01
N HIS A 22 -4.64 -5.54 11.39
CA HIS A 22 -4.20 -4.31 10.76
C HIS A 22 -3.93 -4.53 9.26
N LEU A 23 -3.20 -5.56 8.88
CA LEU A 23 -2.91 -5.87 7.48
C LEU A 23 -4.15 -6.31 6.66
N ALA A 24 -5.25 -6.68 7.34
CA ALA A 24 -6.50 -7.11 6.73
C ALA A 24 -6.32 -8.24 5.70
N ILE A 25 -5.57 -9.28 6.08
CA ILE A 25 -5.24 -10.47 5.26
C ILE A 25 -5.22 -11.73 6.14
N SER A 26 -5.09 -12.90 5.52
CA SER A 26 -5.00 -14.16 6.27
C SER A 26 -3.72 -14.20 7.13
N PRO A 27 -3.75 -14.86 8.32
CA PRO A 27 -2.59 -14.96 9.21
C PRO A 27 -1.34 -15.55 8.55
N VAL A 28 -1.50 -16.50 7.63
CA VAL A 28 -0.39 -17.14 6.90
C VAL A 28 0.33 -16.13 6.01
N VAL A 29 -0.43 -15.35 5.22
CA VAL A 29 0.14 -14.32 4.34
C VAL A 29 0.74 -13.18 5.19
N ALA A 30 0.07 -12.79 6.27
CA ALA A 30 0.60 -11.80 7.20
C ALA A 30 1.93 -12.22 7.82
N GLN A 31 2.05 -13.48 8.25
CA GLN A 31 3.29 -13.99 8.83
C GLN A 31 4.44 -13.93 7.81
N ALA A 32 4.22 -14.45 6.60
CA ALA A 32 5.22 -14.40 5.53
C ALA A 32 5.62 -12.96 5.16
N TYR A 33 4.65 -12.04 5.16
CA TYR A 33 4.90 -10.64 4.88
C TYR A 33 5.71 -9.93 5.98
N LEU A 34 5.41 -10.18 7.25
CA LEU A 34 6.18 -9.65 8.38
C LEU A 34 7.62 -10.15 8.36
N GLU A 35 7.83 -11.43 8.01
CA GLU A 35 9.17 -12.01 7.83
C GLU A 35 9.91 -11.37 6.65
N HIS A 36 9.22 -11.18 5.51
CA HIS A 36 9.78 -10.50 4.34
C HIS A 36 10.22 -9.07 4.65
N LEU A 37 9.43 -8.32 5.44
CA LEU A 37 9.80 -6.98 5.90
C LEU A 37 10.94 -6.98 6.92
N GLY A 38 11.34 -8.14 7.45
CA GLY A 38 12.33 -8.28 8.51
C GLY A 38 11.85 -7.70 9.84
N CYS A 39 10.55 -7.74 10.12
CA CYS A 39 9.99 -7.25 11.38
C CYS A 39 10.46 -8.16 12.54
N PRO A 40 11.16 -7.63 13.56
CA PRO A 40 11.65 -8.44 14.67
C PRO A 40 10.50 -9.14 15.42
N LYS A 41 10.69 -10.42 15.72
CA LYS A 41 9.78 -11.16 16.60
C LYS A 41 10.15 -10.84 18.04
N LEU A 42 9.23 -10.20 18.76
CA LEU A 42 9.39 -9.95 20.19
C LEU A 42 8.93 -11.16 21.02
N PRO A 43 9.37 -11.30 22.28
CA PRO A 43 8.91 -12.36 23.18
C PRO A 43 7.38 -12.43 23.24
N ASN A 44 6.85 -13.64 23.41
CA ASN A 44 5.42 -13.95 23.48
C ASN A 44 4.63 -13.66 22.18
N GLY A 45 5.29 -13.73 21.03
CA GLY A 45 4.61 -13.55 19.74
C GLY A 45 4.12 -12.12 19.50
N ARG A 46 4.85 -11.15 20.06
CA ARG A 46 4.57 -9.72 19.89
C ARG A 46 5.35 -9.14 18.71
N VAL A 47 4.90 -7.98 18.24
CA VAL A 47 5.56 -7.17 17.22
C VAL A 47 5.47 -5.70 17.62
N ASP A 48 6.43 -4.89 17.20
CA ASP A 48 6.34 -3.45 17.32
C ASP A 48 5.63 -2.86 16.09
N MET A 49 4.44 -2.31 16.29
CA MET A 49 3.65 -1.69 15.22
C MET A 49 4.30 -0.42 14.67
N ALA A 50 5.06 0.32 15.49
CA ALA A 50 5.78 1.51 15.03
C ALA A 50 6.87 1.12 14.02
N ASP A 51 7.61 0.04 14.30
CA ASP A 51 8.59 -0.52 13.36
C ASP A 51 7.91 -1.05 12.09
N LEU A 52 6.76 -1.72 12.23
CA LEU A 52 5.96 -2.17 11.08
C LEU A 52 5.55 -0.99 10.18
N TRP A 53 5.00 0.09 10.75
CA TRP A 53 4.62 1.28 9.98
C TRP A 53 5.80 1.97 9.32
N CYS A 54 6.95 2.02 10.01
CA CYS A 54 8.19 2.53 9.47
C CYS A 54 8.66 1.72 8.26
N ARG A 55 8.65 0.39 8.35
CA ARG A 55 9.06 -0.49 7.25
C ARG A 55 8.12 -0.41 6.04
N MET A 56 6.81 -0.35 6.28
CA MET A 56 5.80 -0.34 5.22
C MET A 56 5.69 1.01 4.51
N TRP A 57 5.62 2.12 5.27
CA TRP A 57 5.34 3.45 4.73
C TRP A 57 6.48 4.46 4.91
N GLY A 58 7.52 4.15 5.68
CA GLY A 58 8.56 5.11 6.07
C GLY A 58 8.08 6.12 7.11
N ILE A 59 7.09 5.75 7.93
CA ILE A 59 6.53 6.61 8.98
C ILE A 59 7.22 6.25 10.30
N ASP A 60 8.10 7.13 10.78
CA ASP A 60 8.95 6.90 11.96
C ASP A 60 8.42 7.55 13.24
N ARG A 61 7.46 8.46 13.14
CA ARG A 61 6.95 9.27 14.25
C ARG A 61 5.44 9.39 14.18
N VAL A 62 4.75 8.50 14.89
CA VAL A 62 3.29 8.56 15.04
C VAL A 62 2.94 9.32 16.32
N PRO A 63 2.17 10.41 16.24
CA PRO A 63 1.64 11.08 17.43
C PRO A 63 0.87 10.09 18.31
N SER A 64 1.08 10.14 19.63
CA SER A 64 0.48 9.19 20.57
C SER A 64 -1.06 9.16 20.52
N ASP A 65 -1.70 10.30 20.27
CA ASP A 65 -3.14 10.45 20.05
C ASP A 65 -3.64 9.80 18.74
N MET A 66 -2.75 9.55 17.79
CA MET A 66 -3.06 8.97 16.48
C MET A 66 -2.78 7.47 16.38
N ILE A 67 -2.23 6.82 17.41
CA ILE A 67 -1.88 5.39 17.41
C ILE A 67 -3.11 4.53 17.08
N THR A 68 -4.25 4.82 17.70
CA THR A 68 -5.49 4.07 17.49
C THR A 68 -5.96 4.17 16.04
N ALA A 69 -5.93 5.36 15.46
CA ALA A 69 -6.29 5.58 14.06
C ALA A 69 -5.30 4.91 13.10
N MET A 70 -4.01 4.94 13.42
CA MET A 70 -2.95 4.30 12.63
C MET A 70 -3.04 2.77 12.69
N SER A 71 -3.57 2.22 13.79
CA SER A 71 -3.78 0.78 14.00
C SER A 71 -5.02 0.23 13.30
N ALA A 72 -5.84 1.08 12.69
CA ALA A 72 -7.03 0.67 11.96
C ALA A 72 -6.67 -0.31 10.82
N PRO A 73 -7.57 -1.26 10.47
CA PRO A 73 -7.35 -2.15 9.35
C PRO A 73 -7.08 -1.40 8.05
N LEU A 74 -6.11 -1.86 7.28
CA LEU A 74 -5.76 -1.30 5.99
C LEU A 74 -6.87 -1.56 4.97
N LEU A 75 -7.08 -0.58 4.09
CA LEU A 75 -8.11 -0.65 3.08
C LEU A 75 -7.64 -1.49 1.88
N SER A 76 -8.48 -2.39 1.42
CA SER A 76 -8.27 -3.07 0.15
C SER A 76 -8.59 -2.15 -1.03
N VAL A 77 -8.21 -2.56 -2.23
CA VAL A 77 -8.63 -1.89 -3.48
C VAL A 77 -10.14 -1.79 -3.55
N ASP A 78 -10.86 -2.86 -3.17
CA ASP A 78 -12.31 -2.93 -3.24
C ASP A 78 -12.97 -1.96 -2.24
N ASP A 79 -12.36 -1.78 -1.06
CA ASP A 79 -12.84 -0.81 -0.08
C ASP A 79 -12.67 0.63 -0.59
N VAL A 80 -11.48 0.96 -1.13
CA VAL A 80 -11.23 2.30 -1.71
C VAL A 80 -12.16 2.55 -2.90
N ALA A 81 -12.36 1.56 -3.76
CA ALA A 81 -13.25 1.65 -4.92
C ALA A 81 -14.70 1.92 -4.49
N ARG A 82 -15.18 1.23 -3.44
CA ARG A 82 -16.51 1.44 -2.86
C ARG A 82 -16.65 2.85 -2.27
N MET A 83 -15.63 3.34 -1.57
CA MET A 83 -15.66 4.67 -0.93
C MET A 83 -15.82 5.82 -1.93
N ILE A 84 -15.31 5.68 -3.16
CA ILE A 84 -15.38 6.72 -4.20
C ILE A 84 -16.32 6.37 -5.36
N ASN A 85 -17.11 5.29 -5.21
CA ASN A 85 -18.08 4.81 -6.20
C ASN A 85 -17.48 4.54 -7.61
N VAL A 86 -16.38 3.79 -7.66
CA VAL A 86 -15.77 3.35 -8.93
C VAL A 86 -15.50 1.85 -8.92
N THR A 87 -15.06 1.31 -10.06
CA THR A 87 -14.67 -0.11 -10.13
C THR A 87 -13.29 -0.34 -9.49
N PRO A 88 -13.05 -1.50 -8.86
CA PRO A 88 -11.72 -1.88 -8.35
C PRO A 88 -10.64 -1.88 -9.44
N HIS A 89 -11.00 -2.17 -10.68
CA HIS A 89 -10.10 -2.11 -11.83
C HIS A 89 -9.56 -0.69 -12.05
N THR A 90 -10.41 0.33 -11.92
CA THR A 90 -10.01 1.74 -12.00
C THR A 90 -8.95 2.09 -10.96
N ILE A 91 -9.15 1.69 -9.69
CA ILE A 91 -8.17 1.93 -8.61
C ILE A 91 -6.84 1.23 -8.89
N ARG A 92 -6.88 -0.04 -9.34
CA ARG A 92 -5.65 -0.79 -9.67
C ARG A 92 -4.88 -0.14 -10.80
N ASN A 93 -5.57 0.29 -11.85
CA ASN A 93 -4.96 0.98 -12.98
C ASN A 93 -4.35 2.30 -12.53
N ALA A 94 -5.12 3.13 -11.83
CA ALA A 94 -4.63 4.42 -11.33
C ALA A 94 -3.40 4.28 -10.41
N GLY A 95 -3.34 3.23 -9.57
CA GLY A 95 -2.17 2.94 -8.74
C GLY A 95 -0.94 2.49 -9.54
N ASN A 96 -1.12 1.89 -10.73
CA ASN A 96 -0.04 1.41 -11.59
C ASN A 96 0.46 2.46 -12.58
N SER A 97 -0.47 3.13 -13.25
CA SER A 97 -0.18 3.94 -14.43
C SER A 97 0.33 5.33 -14.09
N ARG A 98 0.48 5.67 -12.79
CA ARG A 98 0.74 7.03 -12.32
C ARG A 98 -0.11 8.05 -13.07
N ASN A 99 -1.36 7.70 -13.39
CA ASN A 99 -2.23 8.65 -14.08
C ASN A 99 -2.35 9.89 -13.19
N PRO A 100 -1.81 11.05 -13.62
CA PRO A 100 -1.75 12.24 -12.79
C PRO A 100 -3.14 12.73 -12.39
N ASP A 101 -4.18 12.39 -13.16
CA ASP A 101 -5.56 12.79 -12.92
C ASP A 101 -6.11 12.23 -11.60
N TRP A 102 -5.66 11.05 -11.18
CA TRP A 102 -6.17 10.39 -9.97
C TRP A 102 -5.39 10.79 -8.71
N ASN A 103 -4.07 11.00 -8.86
CA ASN A 103 -3.16 11.31 -7.75
C ASN A 103 -3.41 10.43 -6.50
N LEU A 104 -3.57 9.12 -6.70
CA LEU A 104 -3.88 8.19 -5.61
C LEU A 104 -2.76 8.17 -4.57
N PRO A 105 -3.09 8.03 -3.27
CA PRO A 105 -2.07 7.89 -2.25
C PRO A 105 -1.21 6.65 -2.42
N ILE A 106 -0.05 6.68 -1.77
CA ILE A 106 0.87 5.55 -1.74
C ILE A 106 0.18 4.31 -1.14
N HIS A 107 0.36 3.18 -1.80
CA HIS A 107 -0.09 1.88 -1.32
C HIS A 107 1.12 1.00 -0.99
N VAL A 108 0.82 -0.06 -0.26
CA VAL A 108 1.78 -1.13 0.04
C VAL A 108 1.31 -2.39 -0.66
N ASP A 109 2.22 -2.99 -1.43
CA ASP A 109 2.03 -4.32 -2.00
C ASP A 109 2.47 -5.36 -0.95
N ILE A 110 1.51 -6.15 -0.47
CA ILE A 110 1.77 -7.29 0.42
C ILE A 110 2.13 -8.54 -0.39
N GLY A 111 1.63 -8.59 -1.62
CA GLY A 111 1.95 -9.61 -2.61
C GLY A 111 1.48 -9.17 -4.01
N PRO A 112 1.67 -9.99 -5.05
CA PRO A 112 1.47 -9.58 -6.45
C PRO A 112 0.06 -9.04 -6.77
N ARG A 113 -0.94 -9.44 -5.99
CA ARG A 113 -2.35 -9.05 -6.18
C ARG A 113 -2.97 -8.37 -4.96
N ILE A 114 -2.19 -8.18 -3.88
CA ILE A 114 -2.70 -7.72 -2.59
C ILE A 114 -2.15 -6.34 -2.32
N ARG A 115 -2.96 -5.32 -2.64
CA ARG A 115 -2.69 -3.92 -2.34
C ARG A 115 -3.43 -3.48 -1.11
N ARG A 116 -2.75 -2.69 -0.29
CA ARG A 116 -3.30 -2.10 0.92
C ARG A 116 -3.00 -0.61 0.97
N TYR A 117 -4.03 0.14 1.32
CA TYR A 117 -3.95 1.58 1.51
C TYR A 117 -4.12 1.91 2.99
N LEU A 118 -3.37 2.91 3.44
CA LEU A 118 -3.53 3.42 4.78
C LEU A 118 -4.81 4.27 4.86
N PRO A 119 -5.74 3.99 5.79
CA PRO A 119 -7.02 4.72 5.88
C PRO A 119 -6.82 6.24 5.96
N LEU A 120 -5.87 6.70 6.78
CA LEU A 120 -5.57 8.12 6.97
C LEU A 120 -5.13 8.82 5.67
N HIS A 121 -4.37 8.14 4.81
CA HIS A 121 -3.97 8.68 3.50
C HIS A 121 -5.17 8.82 2.57
N ILE A 122 -6.03 7.80 2.51
CA ILE A 122 -7.24 7.80 1.67
C ILE A 122 -8.20 8.89 2.13
N THR A 123 -8.45 9.02 3.44
CA THR A 123 -9.33 10.05 3.98
C THR A 123 -8.80 11.46 3.70
N ALA A 124 -7.49 11.71 3.82
CA ALA A 124 -6.92 13.01 3.47
C ALA A 124 -7.11 13.33 1.98
N TRP A 125 -6.82 12.36 1.11
CA TRP A 125 -6.98 12.48 -0.34
C TRP A 125 -8.42 12.73 -0.78
N MET A 126 -9.39 11.95 -0.27
CA MET A 126 -10.81 12.14 -0.58
C MET A 126 -11.33 13.52 -0.17
N ASN A 127 -10.79 14.09 0.91
CA ASN A 127 -11.16 15.40 1.40
C ASN A 127 -10.40 16.55 0.73
N GLY A 128 -9.51 16.25 -0.24
CA GLY A 128 -8.64 17.26 -0.87
C GLY A 128 -7.68 17.93 0.11
N ARG A 129 -7.38 17.29 1.25
CA ARG A 129 -6.49 17.84 2.28
C ARG A 129 -5.07 17.33 2.09
N PRO A 130 -4.05 18.16 2.36
CA PRO A 130 -2.69 17.66 2.44
C PRO A 130 -2.58 16.61 3.53
N VAL A 131 -1.79 15.56 3.27
CA VAL A 131 -1.45 14.55 4.27
C VAL A 131 -0.69 15.24 5.42
N ALA A 132 -0.96 14.83 6.65
CA ALA A 132 -0.24 15.38 7.79
C ALA A 132 1.27 15.12 7.66
N THR A 133 2.10 16.09 8.00
CA THR A 133 3.57 16.03 7.81
C THR A 133 4.26 14.86 8.52
N TRP A 134 3.66 14.33 9.59
CA TRP A 134 4.17 13.14 10.29
C TRP A 134 3.81 11.83 9.58
N LEU A 135 2.82 11.86 8.68
CA LEU A 135 2.32 10.73 7.90
C LEU A 135 2.95 10.67 6.49
N GLU A 136 3.74 11.67 6.14
CA GLU A 136 4.57 11.66 4.94
C GLU A 136 5.67 10.61 5.06
N LYS A 137 5.95 9.93 3.95
CA LYS A 137 7.04 8.97 3.87
C LYS A 137 8.37 9.68 4.09
N ARG A 138 9.07 9.33 5.16
CA ARG A 138 10.45 9.75 5.37
C ARG A 138 11.37 8.71 4.74
N HIS A 139 12.28 9.17 3.88
CA HIS A 139 13.17 8.29 3.13
C HIS A 139 14.21 7.62 4.04
N GLY A 140 13.86 6.41 4.52
CA GLY A 140 14.74 5.36 5.01
C GLY A 140 15.21 5.51 6.47
N PRO A 141 15.70 4.41 7.07
CA PRO A 141 16.46 4.51 8.32
C PRO A 141 17.66 5.41 8.04
N LYS A 142 17.74 6.51 8.77
CA LYS A 142 19.01 7.17 8.95
C LYS A 142 19.87 6.16 9.71
N GLY A 143 21.03 5.78 9.15
CA GLY A 143 22.03 5.10 9.96
C GLY A 143 22.33 5.91 11.23
N PRO A 144 23.07 5.37 12.21
CA PRO A 144 23.40 6.10 13.45
C PRO A 144 24.01 7.51 13.21
N LEU A 145 24.52 7.77 12.00
CA LEU A 145 25.08 9.05 11.54
C LEU A 145 24.11 9.95 10.76
N GLY A 146 22.81 9.65 10.67
CA GLY A 146 21.86 10.53 9.98
C GLY A 146 21.77 10.32 8.45
N LEU A 147 22.54 9.39 7.87
CA LEU A 147 22.65 9.18 6.43
C LEU A 147 21.66 8.14 5.91
N SER A 148 20.98 8.46 4.80
CA SER A 148 20.08 7.54 4.09
C SER A 148 20.92 6.53 3.29
N LEU A 149 20.77 5.23 3.56
CA LEU A 149 21.41 4.15 2.80
C LEU A 149 20.81 4.09 1.39
N ARG A 150 21.37 4.87 0.47
CA ARG A 150 20.80 5.08 -0.87
C ARG A 150 20.98 3.92 -1.86
N HIS A 151 21.47 2.73 -1.46
CA HIS A 151 22.11 1.81 -2.43
C HIS A 151 21.79 0.30 -2.41
N GLU A 152 20.88 -0.25 -1.60
CA GLU A 152 20.68 -1.73 -1.59
C GLU A 152 19.48 -2.26 -2.39
N ARG A 153 18.74 -1.41 -3.10
CA ARG A 153 17.47 -1.83 -3.75
C ARG A 153 17.63 -2.65 -5.03
N GLN A 154 18.85 -2.87 -5.54
CA GLN A 154 19.06 -3.43 -6.89
C GLN A 154 19.42 -4.92 -6.93
N LYS A 155 19.64 -5.60 -5.79
CA LYS A 155 20.12 -7.00 -5.80
C LYS A 155 19.04 -8.08 -5.68
N PHE A 156 17.83 -7.79 -5.18
CA PHE A 156 16.85 -8.83 -4.85
C PHE A 156 15.65 -8.97 -5.81
N LEU A 157 15.41 -7.99 -6.69
CA LEU A 157 14.38 -8.12 -7.74
C LEU A 157 14.79 -9.10 -8.86
N GLY A 158 16.07 -9.47 -8.97
CA GLY A 158 16.56 -10.43 -9.96
C GLY A 158 16.35 -11.91 -9.59
N GLN A 159 15.83 -12.22 -8.40
CA GLN A 159 15.76 -13.61 -7.90
C GLN A 159 14.36 -14.25 -7.98
N TYR A 160 13.31 -13.47 -8.30
CA TYR A 160 11.95 -14.00 -8.50
C TYR A 160 11.57 -14.21 -9.98
N ASP A 161 12.41 -13.76 -10.93
CA ASP A 161 12.17 -13.98 -12.37
C ASP A 161 12.73 -15.32 -12.89
N SER A 162 13.57 -16.02 -12.11
CA SER A 162 14.26 -17.24 -12.58
C SER A 162 13.47 -18.54 -12.38
N THR A 163 12.39 -18.56 -11.59
CA THR A 163 11.53 -19.74 -11.44
C THR A 163 10.28 -19.72 -12.33
N ALA A 164 9.95 -18.58 -12.96
CA ALA A 164 8.81 -18.46 -13.88
C ALA A 164 9.11 -18.98 -15.31
N ASN A 165 10.37 -19.29 -15.64
CA ASN A 165 10.78 -19.78 -16.96
C ASN A 165 11.07 -21.30 -17.02
N ALA A 166 10.88 -22.04 -15.94
CA ALA A 166 11.11 -23.51 -15.91
C ALA A 166 9.86 -24.36 -16.26
N CYS A 167 8.71 -23.75 -16.54
CA CYS A 167 7.47 -24.47 -16.90
C CYS A 167 6.98 -24.18 -18.34
N LYS A 168 7.90 -23.90 -19.28
CA LYS A 168 7.58 -23.77 -20.71
C LYS A 168 8.41 -24.73 -21.56
N SER A 169 8.21 -26.03 -21.37
CA SER A 169 8.59 -27.03 -22.38
C SER A 169 7.84 -28.33 -22.12
N ASN A 170 6.63 -28.42 -22.67
CA ASN A 170 5.99 -29.64 -23.21
C ASN A 170 4.49 -29.46 -23.14
N GLU A 171 3.91 -28.88 -24.19
CA GLU A 171 2.53 -29.14 -24.58
C GLU A 171 2.42 -28.76 -26.07
N LYS A 172 2.68 -29.76 -26.91
CA LYS A 172 2.19 -29.81 -28.29
C LYS A 172 0.68 -30.02 -28.18
N TYR A 173 -0.11 -29.00 -28.42
CA TYR A 173 -1.53 -29.18 -28.73
C TYR A 173 -1.76 -28.86 -30.19
N ASP A 174 -2.42 -29.82 -30.84
CA ASP A 174 -2.86 -29.80 -32.22
C ASP A 174 -3.76 -28.60 -32.53
N GLU A 175 -3.55 -28.05 -33.72
CA GLU A 175 -4.38 -27.04 -34.35
C GLU A 175 -5.77 -27.63 -34.66
N GLY A 176 -6.76 -27.22 -33.89
CA GLY A 176 -8.16 -27.57 -34.10
C GLY A 176 -9.05 -26.33 -34.06
N SER A 177 -9.42 -25.86 -35.26
CA SER A 177 -10.47 -24.88 -35.58
C SER A 177 -11.56 -24.64 -34.54
N TYR A 178 -11.77 -23.37 -34.18
CA TYR A 178 -13.12 -22.84 -33.91
C TYR A 178 -13.28 -21.39 -34.39
N PRO A 179 -14.34 -21.07 -35.18
CA PRO A 179 -14.71 -19.72 -35.57
C PRO A 179 -15.75 -19.09 -34.61
N PHE A 180 -16.05 -17.81 -34.83
CA PHE A 180 -17.02 -16.92 -34.13
C PHE A 180 -16.48 -16.21 -32.88
N GLY A 181 -16.68 -14.90 -32.68
CA GLY A 181 -17.43 -13.92 -33.45
C GLY A 181 -17.11 -12.49 -32.96
N SER A 182 -17.25 -11.57 -33.90
CA SER A 182 -17.14 -10.12 -33.72
C SER A 182 -18.16 -9.60 -32.71
N GLY A 183 -17.68 -8.85 -31.71
CA GLY A 183 -18.50 -8.15 -30.74
C GLY A 183 -17.93 -6.76 -30.48
N ASN A 184 -18.38 -5.79 -31.28
CA ASN A 184 -18.16 -4.36 -31.07
C ASN A 184 -18.61 -3.95 -29.67
N ASN A 185 -17.76 -3.23 -28.93
CA ASN A 185 -18.25 -2.45 -27.79
C ASN A 185 -17.73 -1.02 -27.87
N THR A 186 -18.63 -0.18 -28.36
CA THR A 186 -18.54 1.28 -28.46
C THR A 186 -18.62 1.93 -27.08
N GLY A 187 -17.62 2.75 -26.77
CA GLY A 187 -17.76 4.09 -26.18
C GLY A 187 -18.64 4.28 -24.94
N LEU A 188 -17.99 4.56 -23.81
CA LEU A 188 -18.44 5.60 -22.88
C LEU A 188 -17.25 6.08 -22.03
N ARG A 189 -16.59 7.14 -22.51
CA ARG A 189 -15.68 7.98 -21.72
C ARG A 189 -16.54 8.91 -20.87
N ILE A 190 -16.57 8.69 -19.56
CA ILE A 190 -17.04 9.69 -18.59
C ILE A 190 -15.79 10.34 -18.00
N LEU A 191 -15.50 11.57 -18.42
CA LEU A 191 -14.55 12.47 -17.76
C LEU A 191 -15.28 13.16 -16.60
N PRO A 192 -14.71 13.23 -15.37
CA PRO A 192 -15.20 14.17 -14.37
C PRO A 192 -14.75 15.59 -14.72
N LYS A 193 -15.73 16.50 -14.67
CA LYS A 193 -15.64 17.92 -15.00
C LYS A 193 -14.67 18.68 -14.09
N ASN A 194 -13.90 19.57 -14.71
CA ASN A 194 -13.11 20.61 -14.09
C ASN A 194 -13.98 21.64 -13.32
N SER A 195 -13.40 22.14 -12.24
CA SER A 195 -13.41 23.55 -11.78
C SER A 195 -14.71 24.35 -11.88
N GLU A 196 -15.36 24.57 -10.72
CA GLU A 196 -16.08 25.82 -10.49
C GLU A 196 -15.27 26.70 -9.55
N THR A 197 -14.61 27.68 -10.17
CA THR A 197 -14.23 28.95 -9.56
C THR A 197 -15.52 29.67 -9.15
N ASN A 198 -15.72 29.91 -7.85
CA ASN A 198 -16.66 30.94 -7.41
C ASN A 198 -15.89 32.03 -6.67
N ARG A 199 -15.75 33.15 -7.38
CA ARG A 199 -15.52 34.49 -6.81
C ARG A 199 -16.76 34.88 -6.02
N LYS A 200 -16.59 35.32 -4.79
CA LYS A 200 -17.25 36.50 -4.22
C LYS A 200 -16.24 37.23 -3.36
#